data_AF-A0A937ZJ62-F1
#
_entry.id   AF-A0A937ZJ62-F1
#
_cell.length_a   1.000
_cell.length_b   1.000
_cell.length_c   1.000
_cell.angle_alpha   90.00
_cell.angle_beta   90.00
_cell.angle_gamma   90.00
#
_symmetry.space_group_name_H-M   'P 1'
#
loop_
_entity.id
_entity.type
_entity.pdbx_description
1 polymer ?
#
loop_
_entity_poly.entity_id
_entity_poly.type
_entity_poly.pdbx_seq_one_letter_code
_entity_poly.pdbx_strand_id
1 'polypeptide(L)'
;MTRDLRLASFNIESLDDGPHAPPLPERAAILRPQLLRLDADVLCLQEVNGQRDRPRAPRRLRALDALLDGTPYADFARVHTVREGAAGGGASALDRHNLVVLSRLPIRAHRQVQHHLVRPPAFAPPSLGAGAPVRDLTWDRPLLHVALDLGPRTLHVLNLHLRAPRAAFVEGQKRAGEWRSMGAWA
;
A
#
# COMPACT_ATOMS: atom_id res chain seq x y z
N MET A 1 32.22 14.44 -5.72
CA MET A 1 31.17 14.24 -6.74
C MET A 1 29.81 14.32 -6.05
N THR A 2 28.96 15.25 -6.44
CA THR A 2 27.53 15.23 -6.07
C THR A 2 26.89 14.04 -6.77
N ARG A 3 26.44 13.03 -6.02
CA ARG A 3 25.68 11.90 -6.56
C ARG A 3 24.24 12.35 -6.78
N ASP A 4 23.69 12.06 -7.96
CA ASP A 4 22.27 12.29 -8.26
C ASP A 4 21.39 11.46 -7.32
N LEU A 5 20.33 12.07 -6.81
CA LEU A 5 19.34 11.39 -5.99
C LEU A 5 18.46 10.48 -6.86
N ARG A 6 18.37 9.20 -6.52
CA ARG A 6 17.56 8.21 -7.25
C ARG A 6 16.28 7.89 -6.49
N LEU A 7 15.14 8.30 -7.05
CA LEU A 7 13.82 7.92 -6.58
C LEU A 7 13.25 6.85 -7.50
N ALA A 8 12.83 5.72 -6.92
CA ALA A 8 12.20 4.63 -7.66
C ALA A 8 10.86 4.26 -7.04
N SER A 9 9.97 3.71 -7.88
CA SER A 9 8.72 3.10 -7.46
C SER A 9 8.64 1.69 -8.01
N PHE A 10 8.19 0.75 -7.18
CA PHE A 10 8.10 -0.65 -7.58
C PHE A 10 6.94 -1.36 -6.88
N ASN A 11 6.00 -1.89 -7.67
CA ASN A 11 4.91 -2.71 -7.18
C ASN A 11 5.41 -4.15 -6.99
N ILE A 12 5.29 -4.70 -5.78
CA ILE A 12 5.81 -6.04 -5.43
C ILE A 12 4.74 -7.14 -5.47
N GLU A 13 3.62 -6.88 -6.16
CA GLU A 13 2.60 -7.87 -6.55
C GLU A 13 2.03 -8.68 -5.39
N SER A 14 1.47 -7.99 -4.40
CA SER A 14 0.83 -8.58 -3.22
C SER A 14 1.82 -9.50 -2.49
N LEU A 15 2.96 -8.92 -2.07
CA LEU A 15 3.98 -9.64 -1.33
C LEU A 15 3.41 -10.13 0.00
N ASP A 16 3.49 -11.43 0.23
CA ASP A 16 2.89 -12.09 1.38
C ASP A 16 3.64 -13.40 1.71
N ASP A 17 3.41 -13.93 2.91
CA ASP A 17 3.93 -15.23 3.36
C ASP A 17 2.84 -16.19 3.87
N GLY A 18 1.57 -15.82 3.64
CA GLY A 18 0.43 -16.65 3.99
C GLY A 18 0.34 -17.94 3.14
N PRO A 19 -0.49 -18.91 3.59
CA PRO A 19 -0.57 -20.26 3.01
C PRO A 19 -1.10 -20.32 1.57
N HIS A 20 -1.70 -19.24 1.07
CA HIS A 20 -2.22 -19.14 -0.29
C HIS A 20 -1.31 -18.34 -1.23
N ALA A 21 -0.19 -17.82 -0.73
CA ALA A 21 0.79 -17.10 -1.53
C ALA A 21 1.84 -18.08 -2.10
N PRO A 22 2.46 -17.77 -3.26
CA PRO A 22 3.63 -18.53 -3.71
C PRO A 22 4.74 -18.47 -2.65
N PRO A 23 5.59 -19.50 -2.53
CA PRO A 23 6.64 -19.56 -1.50
C PRO A 23 7.52 -18.30 -1.49
N LEU A 24 7.61 -17.66 -0.33
CA LEU A 24 8.34 -16.41 -0.18
C LEU A 24 9.81 -16.50 -0.64
N PRO A 25 10.58 -17.56 -0.34
CA PRO A 25 11.97 -17.66 -0.82
C PRO A 25 12.10 -17.63 -2.34
N GLU A 26 11.21 -18.32 -3.06
CA GLU A 26 11.20 -18.35 -4.52
C GLU A 26 10.86 -16.97 -5.09
N ARG A 27 9.85 -16.31 -4.53
CA ARG A 27 9.51 -14.93 -4.90
C ARG A 27 10.66 -13.98 -4.61
N ALA A 28 11.31 -14.11 -3.46
CA ALA A 28 12.42 -13.26 -3.06
C ALA A 28 13.63 -13.42 -3.99
N ALA A 29 13.92 -14.64 -4.46
CA ALA A 29 14.98 -14.89 -5.44
C ALA A 29 14.75 -14.12 -6.77
N ILE A 30 13.49 -13.90 -7.16
CA ILE A 30 13.11 -13.15 -8.36
C ILE A 30 13.07 -11.64 -8.11
N LEU A 31 12.49 -11.22 -6.98
CA LEU A 31 12.25 -9.80 -6.68
C LEU A 31 13.52 -9.08 -6.22
N ARG A 32 14.37 -9.73 -5.41
CA ARG A 32 15.53 -9.07 -4.80
C ARG A 32 16.53 -8.52 -5.84
N PRO A 33 16.91 -9.25 -6.92
CA PRO A 33 17.78 -8.68 -7.95
C PRO A 33 17.15 -7.46 -8.66
N GLN A 34 15.83 -7.46 -8.84
CA GLN A 34 15.12 -6.35 -9.46
C GLN A 34 15.15 -5.11 -8.57
N LEU A 35 14.91 -5.27 -7.27
CA LEU A 35 15.01 -4.18 -6.30
C LEU A 35 16.43 -3.60 -6.24
N LEU A 36 17.45 -4.45 -6.20
CA LEU A 36 18.85 -4.02 -6.15
C LEU A 36 19.26 -3.24 -7.40
N ARG A 37 18.77 -3.64 -8.58
CA ARG A 37 19.03 -2.94 -9.85
C ARG A 37 18.45 -1.52 -9.90
N LEU A 38 17.45 -1.21 -9.07
CA LEU A 38 16.94 0.16 -8.97
C LEU A 38 17.98 1.12 -8.39
N ASP A 39 18.90 0.64 -7.53
CA ASP A 39 19.93 1.43 -6.84
C ASP A 39 19.36 2.76 -6.31
N ALA A 40 18.21 2.64 -5.62
CA ALA A 40 17.40 3.77 -5.21
C ALA A 40 17.88 4.35 -3.88
N ASP A 41 17.88 5.67 -3.77
CA ASP A 41 18.04 6.39 -2.50
C ASP A 41 16.71 6.52 -1.76
N VAL A 42 15.61 6.56 -2.52
CA VAL A 42 14.24 6.56 -2.02
C VAL A 42 13.42 5.58 -2.85
N LEU A 43 12.87 4.56 -2.20
CA LEU A 43 12.11 3.49 -2.85
C LEU A 43 10.67 3.47 -2.34
N CYS A 44 9.73 3.69 -3.24
CA CYS A 44 8.29 3.59 -3.00
C CYS A 44 7.80 2.19 -3.39
N LEU A 45 7.28 1.42 -2.45
CA LEU A 45 6.70 0.11 -2.71
C LEU A 45 5.18 0.14 -2.62
N GLN A 46 4.53 -0.66 -3.47
CA GLN A 46 3.09 -0.88 -3.50
C GLN A 46 2.76 -2.37 -3.45
N GLU A 47 1.53 -2.70 -3.05
CA GLU A 47 1.04 -4.08 -2.91
C GLU A 47 1.84 -4.91 -1.90
N VAL A 48 2.08 -4.35 -0.71
CA VAL A 48 2.64 -5.10 0.41
C VAL A 48 1.51 -5.56 1.32
N ASN A 49 1.40 -6.87 1.59
CA ASN A 49 0.42 -7.37 2.55
C ASN A 49 0.99 -7.38 3.96
N GLY A 50 0.10 -7.25 4.96
CA GLY A 50 0.46 -7.30 6.37
C GLY A 50 0.09 -8.63 7.01
N GLN A 51 1.04 -9.24 7.68
CA GLN A 51 0.91 -10.56 8.31
C GLN A 51 0.71 -10.45 9.82
N ARG A 52 0.07 -11.45 10.43
CA ARG A 52 -0.05 -11.57 11.90
C ARG A 52 0.74 -12.77 12.38
N ASP A 53 1.44 -12.61 13.49
CA ASP A 53 2.18 -13.72 14.14
C ASP A 53 1.23 -14.68 14.86
N ARG A 54 0.12 -14.16 15.36
CA ARG A 54 -0.93 -14.92 16.05
C ARG A 54 -2.28 -14.20 15.94
N PRO A 55 -3.40 -14.88 16.21
CA PRO A 55 -4.72 -14.25 16.25
C PRO A 55 -4.70 -13.00 17.13
N ARG A 56 -5.32 -11.92 16.63
CA ARG A 56 -5.44 -10.60 17.26
C ARG A 56 -4.14 -9.79 17.45
N ALA A 57 -2.96 -10.32 17.10
CA ALA A 57 -1.73 -9.52 17.10
C ALA A 57 -1.77 -8.41 16.03
N PRO A 58 -1.09 -7.27 16.25
CA PRO A 58 -0.88 -6.26 15.22
C PRO A 58 -0.26 -6.88 13.96
N ARG A 59 -0.62 -6.35 12.79
CA ARG A 59 0.01 -6.76 11.54
C ARG A 59 1.38 -6.14 11.38
N ARG A 60 2.31 -6.93 10.86
CA ARG A 60 3.68 -6.53 10.49
C ARG A 60 3.92 -6.84 9.02
N LEU A 61 4.97 -6.28 8.45
CA LEU A 61 5.35 -6.53 7.05
C LEU A 61 6.45 -7.60 6.98
N ARG A 62 6.22 -8.77 7.58
CA ARG A 62 7.24 -9.83 7.74
C ARG A 62 7.79 -10.31 6.39
N ALA A 63 6.90 -10.47 5.40
CA ALA A 63 7.32 -10.88 4.06
C ALA A 63 8.25 -9.83 3.41
N LEU A 64 7.99 -8.55 3.67
CA LEU A 64 8.87 -7.46 3.23
C LEU A 64 10.20 -7.48 3.99
N ASP A 65 10.17 -7.67 5.32
CA ASP A 65 11.38 -7.77 6.14
C ASP A 65 12.32 -8.86 5.58
N ALA A 66 11.78 -10.05 5.28
CA ALA A 66 12.55 -11.14 4.68
C ALA A 66 13.02 -10.85 3.24
N LEU A 67 12.24 -10.11 2.44
CA LEU A 67 12.66 -9.72 1.09
C LEU A 67 13.87 -8.77 1.14
N LEU A 68 13.85 -7.81 2.05
CA LEU A 68 14.89 -6.78 2.20
C LEU A 68 16.11 -7.28 2.97
N ASP A 69 16.00 -8.35 3.75
CA ASP A 69 17.11 -8.91 4.50
C ASP A 69 18.33 -9.19 3.62
N GLY A 70 19.51 -8.79 4.11
CA GLY A 70 20.77 -8.84 3.37
C GLY A 70 20.90 -7.87 2.20
N THR A 71 19.98 -6.91 2.02
CA THR A 71 20.07 -5.84 1.02
C THR A 71 20.38 -4.50 1.68
N PRO A 72 20.94 -3.50 0.95
CA PRO A 72 21.13 -2.16 1.49
C PRO A 72 19.83 -1.49 1.97
N TYR A 73 18.68 -1.89 1.42
CA TYR A 73 17.38 -1.35 1.79
C TYR A 73 16.90 -1.80 3.18
N ALA A 74 17.51 -2.82 3.79
CA ALA A 74 17.20 -3.24 5.16
C ALA A 74 17.50 -2.11 6.17
N ASP A 75 18.52 -1.30 5.90
CA ASP A 75 18.98 -0.23 6.78
C ASP A 75 18.31 1.12 6.49
N PHE A 76 17.43 1.19 5.49
CA PHE A 76 16.77 2.43 5.12
C PHE A 76 15.72 2.82 6.16
N ALA A 77 15.57 4.13 6.38
CA ALA A 77 14.45 4.65 7.15
C ALA A 77 13.14 4.23 6.47
N ARG A 78 12.19 3.71 7.25
CA ARG A 78 10.96 3.12 6.73
C ARG A 78 9.72 3.79 7.29
N VAL A 79 8.81 4.15 6.38
CA VAL A 79 7.42 4.51 6.71
C VAL A 79 6.50 3.64 5.88
N HIS A 80 5.38 3.22 6.48
CA HIS A 80 4.36 2.45 5.78
C HIS A 80 2.96 2.87 6.23
N THR A 81 1.96 2.47 5.47
CA THR A 81 0.56 2.69 5.83
C THR A 81 0.16 1.85 7.04
N VAL A 82 -0.56 2.47 7.96
CA VAL A 82 -1.02 1.88 9.22
C VAL A 82 -2.53 2.03 9.33
N ARG A 83 -3.16 1.10 10.05
CA ARG A 83 -4.58 1.16 10.37
C ARG A 83 -4.83 2.29 11.37
N GLU A 84 -5.66 3.26 10.99
CA GLU A 84 -6.15 4.30 11.90
C GLU A 84 -6.99 3.67 13.03
N GLY A 85 -6.83 4.19 14.26
CA GLY A 85 -7.63 3.76 15.42
C GLY A 85 -7.34 2.34 15.94
N ALA A 86 -6.15 1.77 15.69
CA ALA A 86 -5.79 0.46 16.21
C ALA A 86 -5.83 0.43 17.76
N ALA A 87 -6.79 -0.32 18.32
CA ALA A 87 -6.83 -0.61 19.75
C ALA A 87 -5.55 -1.35 20.17
N GLY A 88 -4.74 -0.74 21.04
CA GLY A 88 -3.47 -1.32 21.53
C GLY A 88 -2.21 -0.47 21.30
N GLY A 89 -2.32 0.80 20.89
CA GLY A 89 -1.24 1.79 20.98
C GLY A 89 -0.06 1.61 20.00
N GLY A 90 -0.03 0.52 19.23
CA GLY A 90 0.97 0.27 18.18
C GLY A 90 0.41 0.50 16.78
N ALA A 91 1.23 1.07 15.91
CA ALA A 91 0.90 1.28 14.50
C ALA A 91 0.89 -0.08 13.76
N SER A 92 -0.30 -0.68 13.59
CA SER A 92 -0.49 -1.94 12.86
C SER A 92 -0.56 -1.69 11.36
N ALA A 93 0.15 -2.48 10.55
CA ALA A 93 -0.02 -2.47 9.10
C ALA A 93 -1.47 -2.81 8.69
N LEU A 94 -1.86 -2.44 7.47
CA LEU A 94 -3.09 -2.88 6.83
C LEU A 94 -2.99 -4.36 6.44
N ASP A 95 -4.13 -5.02 6.22
CA ASP A 95 -4.15 -6.41 5.76
C ASP A 95 -3.52 -6.56 4.37
N ARG A 96 -3.89 -5.67 3.46
CA ARG A 96 -3.46 -5.67 2.08
C ARG A 96 -3.12 -4.26 1.65
N HIS A 97 -2.44 -4.16 0.52
CA HIS A 97 -2.30 -2.91 -0.22
C HIS A 97 -1.55 -1.82 0.55
N ASN A 98 -0.67 -2.21 1.47
CA ASN A 98 0.15 -1.23 2.16
C ASN A 98 1.05 -0.51 1.16
N LEU A 99 1.23 0.79 1.39
CA LEU A 99 2.27 1.58 0.76
C LEU A 99 3.46 1.64 1.71
N VAL A 100 4.67 1.55 1.16
CA VAL A 100 5.91 1.66 1.94
C VAL A 100 6.84 2.64 1.25
N VAL A 101 7.51 3.49 2.02
CA VAL A 101 8.63 4.31 1.56
C VAL A 101 9.86 3.90 2.36
N LEU A 102 10.90 3.48 1.65
CA LEU A 102 12.24 3.26 2.20
C LEU A 102 13.12 4.43 1.75
N SER A 103 13.89 5.02 2.66
CA SER A 103 14.72 6.18 2.36
C SER A 103 16.09 6.09 3.03
N ARG A 104 17.14 6.34 2.26
CA ARG A 104 18.50 6.60 2.77
C ARG A 104 18.62 7.97 3.45
N LEU A 105 17.74 8.89 3.07
CA LEU A 105 17.64 10.23 3.68
C LEU A 105 16.79 10.19 4.95
N PRO A 106 17.09 11.02 5.97
CA PRO A 106 16.26 11.14 7.16
C PRO A 106 14.80 11.51 6.83
N ILE A 107 13.86 10.78 7.43
CA ILE A 107 12.43 11.09 7.36
C ILE A 107 12.10 12.10 8.46
N ARG A 108 11.68 13.31 8.08
CA ARG A 108 11.34 14.39 9.02
C ARG A 108 9.88 14.36 9.45
N ALA A 109 8.98 14.02 8.53
CA ALA A 109 7.56 13.88 8.80
C ALA A 109 6.93 12.90 7.81
N HIS A 110 5.80 12.32 8.19
CA HIS A 110 4.97 11.53 7.29
C HIS A 110 3.50 11.59 7.72
N ARG A 111 2.60 11.36 6.77
CA ARG A 111 1.16 11.23 7.04
C ARG A 111 0.47 10.38 5.99
N GLN A 112 -0.62 9.74 6.38
CA GLN A 112 -1.59 9.17 5.46
C GLN A 112 -2.65 10.20 5.12
N VAL A 113 -3.03 10.28 3.85
CA VAL A 113 -4.07 11.19 3.37
C VAL A 113 -5.20 10.37 2.78
N GLN A 114 -6.41 10.63 3.29
CA GLN A 114 -7.68 10.09 2.79
C GLN A 114 -8.62 11.27 2.48
N HIS A 115 -9.78 11.35 3.13
CA HIS A 115 -10.75 12.46 3.01
C HIS A 115 -10.42 13.67 3.90
N HIS A 116 -9.14 13.92 4.16
CA HIS A 116 -8.71 15.03 5.01
C HIS A 116 -8.91 16.40 4.34
N LEU A 117 -8.93 16.45 3.01
CA LEU A 117 -9.03 17.68 2.22
C LEU A 117 -10.40 17.85 1.54
N VAL A 118 -11.10 16.74 1.28
CA VAL A 118 -12.38 16.72 0.58
C VAL A 118 -13.31 15.73 1.26
N ARG A 119 -14.59 16.10 1.39
CA ARG A 119 -15.61 15.19 1.92
C ARG A 119 -15.75 13.96 1.00
N PRO A 120 -16.06 12.77 1.55
CA PRO A 120 -16.36 11.60 0.74
C PRO A 120 -17.47 11.91 -0.29
N PRO A 121 -17.29 11.57 -1.57
CA PRO A 121 -18.35 11.67 -2.56
C PRO A 121 -19.49 10.69 -2.24
N ALA A 122 -20.73 11.14 -2.38
CA ALA A 122 -21.90 10.29 -2.28
C ALA A 122 -22.09 9.47 -3.58
N PHE A 123 -22.36 8.18 -3.44
CA PHE A 123 -22.56 7.24 -4.55
C PHE A 123 -23.81 6.38 -4.35
N ALA A 124 -24.69 6.39 -5.35
CA ALA A 124 -25.84 5.50 -5.45
C ALA A 124 -25.64 4.56 -6.66
N PRO A 125 -25.40 3.25 -6.46
CA PRO A 125 -25.14 2.34 -7.57
C PRO A 125 -26.40 2.18 -8.45
N PRO A 126 -26.35 2.51 -9.75
CA PRO A 126 -27.55 2.44 -10.62
C PRO A 126 -28.13 1.02 -10.71
N SER A 127 -27.30 -0.01 -10.61
CA SER A 127 -27.70 -1.42 -10.66
C SER A 127 -28.55 -1.90 -9.47
N LEU A 128 -28.69 -1.10 -8.42
CA LEU A 128 -29.56 -1.40 -7.29
C LEU A 128 -30.97 -0.81 -7.42
N GLY A 129 -31.24 -0.04 -8.48
CA GLY A 129 -32.55 0.56 -8.74
C GLY A 129 -32.86 1.80 -7.90
N ALA A 130 -34.04 2.37 -8.12
CA ALA A 130 -34.51 3.55 -7.39
C ALA A 130 -34.72 3.23 -5.91
N GLY A 131 -34.23 4.10 -5.01
CA GLY A 131 -34.34 3.92 -3.56
C GLY A 131 -33.16 3.17 -2.91
N ALA A 132 -32.14 2.78 -3.68
CA ALA A 132 -30.92 2.21 -3.12
C ALA A 132 -30.23 3.20 -2.15
N PRO A 133 -29.67 2.72 -1.03
CA PRO A 133 -29.00 3.60 -0.08
C PRO A 133 -27.78 4.24 -0.73
N VAL A 134 -27.70 5.56 -0.61
CA VAL A 134 -26.51 6.35 -0.96
C VAL A 134 -25.39 5.99 0.02
N ARG A 135 -24.20 5.74 -0.51
CA ARG A 135 -23.02 5.37 0.27
C ARG A 135 -21.91 6.39 0.04
N ASP A 136 -21.13 6.66 1.07
CA ASP A 136 -19.91 7.44 0.94
C ASP A 136 -18.82 6.60 0.28
N LEU A 137 -18.22 7.12 -0.79
CA LEU A 137 -17.04 6.52 -1.39
C LEU A 137 -15.81 6.86 -0.55
N THR A 138 -15.23 5.82 0.05
CA THR A 138 -14.00 5.92 0.84
C THR A 138 -12.79 5.45 0.04
N TRP A 139 -11.60 5.84 0.49
CA TRP A 139 -10.35 5.32 -0.06
C TRP A 139 -10.15 3.83 0.27
N ASP A 140 -10.00 3.00 -0.76
CA ASP A 140 -9.52 1.61 -0.58
C ASP A 140 -8.05 1.58 -0.10
N ARG A 141 -7.28 2.61 -0.48
CA ARG A 141 -5.85 2.76 -0.24
C ARG A 141 -5.54 4.23 0.06
N PRO A 142 -5.00 4.57 1.24
CA PRO A 142 -4.61 5.95 1.53
C PRO A 142 -3.41 6.34 0.67
N LEU A 143 -3.24 7.65 0.42
CA LEU A 143 -1.96 8.18 -0.06
C LEU A 143 -0.98 8.23 1.11
N LEU A 144 0.29 7.90 0.87
CA LEU A 144 1.36 8.01 1.85
C LEU A 144 2.29 9.17 1.49
N HIS A 145 2.27 10.22 2.30
CA HIS A 145 3.13 11.39 2.15
C HIS A 145 4.32 11.31 3.11
N VAL A 146 5.52 11.57 2.61
CA VAL A 146 6.76 11.62 3.38
C VAL A 146 7.53 12.90 3.06
N ALA A 147 8.06 13.56 4.08
CA ALA A 147 8.98 14.69 3.97
C ALA A 147 10.39 14.23 4.32
N LEU A 148 11.30 14.28 3.35
CA LEU A 148 12.69 13.83 3.44
C LEU A 148 13.64 15.03 3.54
N ASP A 149 14.69 14.85 4.32
CA ASP A 149 15.72 15.87 4.52
C ASP A 149 16.77 15.86 3.40
N LEU A 150 16.96 17.00 2.71
CA LEU A 150 18.05 17.25 1.76
C LEU A 150 19.04 18.31 2.27
N GLY A 151 19.08 18.57 3.58
CA GLY A 151 19.83 19.66 4.21
C GLY A 151 19.02 20.95 4.17
N PRO A 152 19.39 21.97 3.37
CA PRO A 152 18.65 23.23 3.30
C PRO A 152 17.29 23.14 2.61
N ARG A 153 16.92 21.96 2.06
CA ARG A 153 15.67 21.72 1.33
C ARG A 153 14.96 20.49 1.86
N THR A 154 13.66 20.43 1.65
CA THR A 154 12.83 19.26 1.94
C THR A 154 12.32 18.67 0.64
N LEU A 155 12.46 17.35 0.47
CA LEU A 155 11.83 16.61 -0.61
C LEU A 155 10.52 16.00 -0.12
N HIS A 156 9.41 16.37 -0.75
CA HIS A 156 8.11 15.76 -0.49
C HIS A 156 7.86 14.62 -1.48
N VAL A 157 7.61 13.43 -0.94
CA VAL A 157 7.30 12.22 -1.71
C VAL A 157 5.88 11.80 -1.42
N LEU A 158 5.10 11.58 -2.48
CA LEU A 158 3.75 11.04 -2.42
C LEU A 158 3.78 9.65 -3.05
N ASN A 159 3.67 8.61 -2.22
CA ASN A 159 3.44 7.25 -2.69
C ASN A 159 1.94 7.01 -2.75
N LEU A 160 1.44 6.51 -3.88
CA LEU A 160 0.05 6.18 -4.10
C LEU A 160 -0.05 4.99 -5.05
N HIS A 161 -1.06 4.15 -4.83
CA HIS A 161 -1.44 3.09 -5.75
C HIS A 161 -2.94 3.20 -5.97
N LEU A 162 -3.33 3.82 -7.08
CA LEU A 162 -4.73 4.05 -7.39
C LEU A 162 -5.42 2.73 -7.77
N ARG A 163 -6.74 2.73 -7.61
CA ARG A 163 -7.58 1.60 -7.96
C ARG A 163 -7.38 1.24 -9.45
N ALA A 164 -7.03 -0.01 -9.73
CA ALA A 164 -7.04 -0.53 -11.09
C ALA A 164 -8.46 -0.41 -11.71
N PRO A 165 -8.60 -0.36 -13.04
CA PRO A 165 -9.90 -0.26 -13.73
C PRO A 165 -10.68 -1.60 -13.66
N ARG A 166 -10.86 -2.14 -12.46
CA ARG A 166 -11.68 -3.30 -12.17
C ARG A 166 -12.98 -2.83 -11.57
N ALA A 167 -14.07 -3.43 -12.03
CA ALA A 167 -15.41 -3.06 -11.61
C ALA A 167 -15.55 -3.02 -10.09
N ALA A 168 -16.31 -2.05 -9.60
CA ALA A 168 -16.63 -1.90 -8.20
C ALA A 168 -17.42 -3.10 -7.69
N PHE A 169 -17.04 -3.61 -6.51
CA PHE A 169 -17.86 -4.60 -5.85
C PHE A 169 -19.15 -3.90 -5.40
N VAL A 170 -20.24 -4.20 -6.08
CA VAL A 170 -21.60 -3.87 -5.64
C VAL A 170 -22.20 -5.13 -5.04
N GLU A 171 -22.62 -5.03 -3.79
CA GLU A 171 -23.17 -6.16 -3.04
C GLU A 171 -24.36 -6.78 -3.79
N GLY A 172 -24.37 -8.12 -3.86
CA GLY A 172 -25.40 -8.87 -4.58
C GLY A 172 -25.30 -8.81 -6.11
N GLN A 173 -24.42 -8.00 -6.69
CA GLN A 173 -24.31 -7.83 -8.14
C GLN A 173 -23.27 -8.73 -8.81
N LYS A 174 -22.49 -9.49 -8.01
CA LYS A 174 -21.54 -10.49 -8.49
C LYS A 174 -21.83 -11.85 -7.85
N ARG A 175 -21.97 -12.90 -8.66
CA ARG A 175 -22.18 -14.30 -8.21
C ARG A 175 -21.20 -15.21 -8.94
N ALA A 176 -20.46 -16.03 -8.20
CA ALA A 176 -19.55 -17.03 -8.77
C ALA A 176 -18.57 -16.51 -9.85
N GLY A 177 -18.13 -15.25 -9.74
CA GLY A 177 -17.23 -14.63 -10.71
C GLY A 177 -17.93 -13.83 -11.82
N GLU A 178 -19.23 -14.05 -12.02
CA GLU A 178 -20.05 -13.41 -13.04
C GLU A 178 -20.82 -12.21 -12.49
N TRP A 179 -20.95 -11.16 -13.32
CA TRP A 179 -21.73 -9.98 -13.01
C TRP A 179 -23.17 -10.16 -13.47
N ARG A 180 -24.14 -9.71 -12.67
CA ARG A 180 -25.57 -9.88 -12.99
C ARG A 180 -26.04 -9.06 -14.19
N SER A 181 -25.34 -7.98 -14.55
CA SER A 181 -25.65 -7.11 -15.67
C SER A 181 -24.45 -6.24 -16.05
N MET A 182 -24.53 -5.50 -17.16
CA MET A 182 -23.52 -4.49 -17.49
C MET A 182 -23.51 -3.33 -16.48
N GLY A 183 -24.67 -2.92 -15.96
CA GLY A 183 -24.73 -1.89 -14.90
C GLY A 183 -24.20 -2.38 -13.55
N ALA A 184 -24.11 -3.70 -13.36
CA ALA A 184 -23.44 -4.32 -12.21
C ALA A 184 -21.91 -4.30 -12.36
N TRP A 185 -21.40 -4.25 -13.59
CA TRP A 185 -20.01 -3.99 -13.90
C TRP A 185 -19.77 -2.47 -13.88
N ALA A 186 -19.83 -1.91 -12.67
CA ALA A 186 -19.68 -0.47 -12.41
C ALA A 186 -18.22 -0.02 -12.42
#